data_AF-A0A495HT51-F1
#
_entry.id   AF-A0A495HT51-F1
#
_cell.length_a   1.000
_cell.length_b   1.000
_cell.length_c   1.000
_cell.angle_alpha   90.00
_cell.angle_beta   90.00
_cell.angle_gamma   90.00
#
_symmetry.space_group_name_H-M   'P 1'
#
loop_
_entity.id
_entity.type
_entity.pdbx_description
1 polymer ?
#
loop_
_entity_poly.entity_id
_entity_poly.type
_entity_poly.pdbx_seq_one_letter_code
_entity_poly.pdbx_strand_id
1 'polypeptide(L)'
;MNALATPAAVATNPPRAAYRPPTRKDILTQCIAADAQWAEKPGRNLVLLFDGTGNILGNQQDTNVVKLLRMLGKGHDPSGKEPTQLVYYDPGVGTTNEFPADGIVSEAKNQLRQLAGLALGNGVFPNIAEAYRFLVNTYQRGDRIYLFGFSRGAFTARSVAGMINMYGLIHTEGLPLIETLVRTYFAPRGHKNQAGTKDREKFAEDVINNFSLGRTPLVHFVGVWDTVEAIGLGGLGSIKISNSTDFDRKRFAHVRHAMSLYESRSKYTPRRYEDPHFTAEEQPWRSYDQRWFRGVHSDVGGSYARDGLSNITLAWMVDEAAAHGLRVDKSQLQPGDPLTAMHDQAYDCPYWVWTGLNARGRETSDFIDPTARPVDGAVPASTVPRTQPWRWMGIALAAATAVLYAITTLAGYRACDLDTAPLWLQILPTGFQLSAHWHASWEVMCNAEGVRRVIALDWALLACYTLWLAYPVAWAVRRLVARAVPQGRALGGLSRHAHWAMGTLVVSDLVENFATLHMHLAHWPTVVTVASGVKMLSLMLLAGLIVAGALARHDGGRSTA
;
A
#
# COMPACT_ATOMS: atom_id res chain seq x y z
N MET A 1 43.99 -49.98 -52.24
CA MET A 1 43.91 -50.09 -50.77
C MET A 1 43.94 -48.69 -50.19
N ASN A 2 42.77 -48.09 -49.93
CA ASN A 2 42.65 -46.82 -49.20
C ASN A 2 41.94 -47.13 -47.89
N ALA A 3 42.65 -47.05 -46.77
CA ALA A 3 42.07 -47.18 -45.44
C ALA A 3 41.48 -45.82 -45.03
N LEU A 4 40.15 -45.76 -44.93
CA LEU A 4 39.41 -44.63 -44.39
C LEU A 4 39.60 -44.58 -42.88
N ALA A 5 40.07 -43.45 -42.37
CA ALA A 5 40.13 -43.15 -40.94
C ALA A 5 38.71 -42.94 -40.39
N THR A 6 38.39 -43.61 -39.30
CA THR A 6 37.15 -43.49 -38.55
C THR A 6 37.04 -42.12 -37.87
N PRO A 7 35.87 -41.44 -37.88
CA PRO A 7 35.69 -40.19 -37.15
C PRO A 7 35.67 -40.46 -35.64
N ALA A 8 36.39 -39.63 -34.88
CA ALA A 8 36.35 -39.65 -33.42
C ALA A 8 34.91 -39.37 -32.93
N ALA A 9 34.44 -40.19 -32.00
CA ALA A 9 33.13 -40.04 -31.38
C ALA A 9 33.02 -38.67 -30.69
N VAL A 10 32.06 -37.86 -31.12
CA VAL A 10 31.64 -36.65 -30.43
C VAL A 10 31.12 -37.06 -29.06
N ALA A 11 31.83 -36.70 -27.99
CA ALA A 11 31.36 -36.87 -26.64
C ALA A 11 30.07 -36.07 -26.46
N THR A 12 28.93 -36.77 -26.48
CA THR A 12 27.64 -36.17 -26.13
C THR A 12 27.68 -35.86 -24.64
N ASN A 13 27.63 -34.57 -24.30
CA ASN A 13 27.43 -34.16 -22.91
C ASN A 13 26.19 -34.90 -22.37
N PRO A 14 26.25 -35.46 -21.15
CA PRO A 14 25.12 -36.16 -20.58
C PRO A 14 23.90 -35.22 -20.57
N PRO A 15 22.69 -35.73 -20.86
CA PRO A 15 21.49 -34.91 -20.86
C PRO A 15 21.36 -34.22 -19.51
N ARG A 16 21.28 -32.89 -19.55
CA ARG A 16 21.14 -32.06 -18.36
C ARG A 16 19.86 -32.51 -17.64
N ALA A 17 19.97 -32.92 -16.38
CA ALA A 17 18.81 -33.35 -15.60
C ALA A 17 17.74 -32.24 -15.64
N ALA A 18 16.49 -32.62 -15.95
CA ALA A 18 15.39 -31.67 -16.01
C ALA A 18 15.26 -30.93 -14.67
N TYR A 19 15.12 -29.61 -14.72
CA TYR A 19 14.95 -28.81 -13.51
C TYR A 19 13.74 -29.27 -12.71
N ARG A 20 13.95 -29.42 -11.40
CA ARG A 20 12.88 -29.55 -10.41
C ARG A 20 12.94 -28.37 -9.43
N PRO A 21 11.80 -27.91 -8.88
CA PRO A 21 11.81 -26.94 -7.79
C PRO A 21 12.70 -27.40 -6.64
N PRO A 22 13.51 -26.50 -6.03
CA PRO A 22 14.39 -26.86 -4.94
C PRO A 22 13.58 -27.22 -3.68
N THR A 23 14.06 -28.22 -2.95
CA THR A 23 13.58 -28.51 -1.60
C THR A 23 14.24 -27.57 -0.59
N ARG A 24 13.66 -27.47 0.61
CA ARG A 24 14.26 -26.73 1.74
C ARG A 24 15.69 -27.18 2.04
N LYS A 25 15.97 -28.50 1.96
CA LYS A 25 17.31 -29.07 2.11
C LYS A 25 18.25 -28.65 0.99
N ASP A 26 17.79 -28.63 -0.27
CA ASP A 26 18.61 -28.17 -1.41
C ASP A 26 19.07 -26.72 -1.19
N ILE A 27 18.20 -25.88 -0.62
CA ILE A 27 18.48 -24.47 -0.35
C ILE A 27 19.47 -24.32 0.81
N LEU A 28 19.30 -25.10 1.89
CA LEU A 28 20.24 -25.12 3.00
C LEU A 28 21.65 -25.48 2.51
N THR A 29 21.79 -26.55 1.70
CA THR A 29 23.07 -26.93 1.09
C THR A 29 23.66 -25.80 0.25
N GLN A 30 22.83 -25.06 -0.49
CA GLN A 30 23.29 -23.89 -1.24
C GLN A 30 23.78 -22.76 -0.34
N CYS A 31 23.10 -22.49 0.78
CA CYS A 31 23.52 -21.44 1.73
C CYS A 31 24.88 -21.80 2.35
N ILE A 32 25.04 -23.05 2.80
CA ILE A 32 26.31 -23.56 3.35
C ILE A 32 27.44 -23.42 2.31
N ALA A 33 27.19 -23.85 1.07
CA ALA A 33 28.19 -23.77 0.01
C ALA A 33 28.53 -22.31 -0.36
N ALA A 34 27.55 -21.41 -0.36
CA ALA A 34 27.76 -20.00 -0.64
C ALA A 34 28.60 -19.31 0.44
N ASP A 35 28.36 -19.62 1.71
CA ASP A 35 29.14 -19.07 2.82
C ASP A 35 30.55 -19.64 2.89
N ALA A 36 30.73 -20.94 2.62
CA ALA A 36 32.05 -21.53 2.49
C ALA A 36 32.84 -20.88 1.34
N GLN A 37 32.21 -20.69 0.18
CA GLN A 37 32.82 -19.99 -0.95
C GLN A 37 33.18 -18.54 -0.59
N TRP A 38 32.29 -17.85 0.13
CA TRP A 38 32.53 -16.48 0.56
C TRP A 38 33.70 -16.37 1.54
N ALA A 39 33.86 -17.32 2.46
CA ALA A 39 34.96 -17.36 3.40
C ALA A 39 36.32 -17.61 2.71
N GLU A 40 36.36 -18.45 1.68
CA GLU A 40 37.58 -18.74 0.91
C GLU A 40 37.95 -17.58 -0.02
N LYS A 41 36.98 -17.07 -0.78
CA LYS A 41 37.18 -15.99 -1.75
C LYS A 41 35.91 -15.13 -1.86
N PRO A 42 35.81 -14.04 -1.08
CA PRO A 42 34.66 -13.15 -1.12
C PRO A 42 34.41 -12.61 -2.53
N GLY A 43 33.14 -12.63 -2.94
CA GLY A 43 32.68 -11.94 -4.14
C GLY A 43 32.36 -10.47 -3.86
N ARG A 44 31.48 -9.89 -4.66
CA ARG A 44 31.00 -8.51 -4.48
C ARG A 44 29.63 -8.50 -3.81
N ASN A 45 29.32 -7.40 -3.13
CA ASN A 45 27.95 -7.12 -2.70
C ASN A 45 27.22 -6.36 -3.80
N LEU A 46 26.12 -6.90 -4.31
CA LEU A 46 25.19 -6.18 -5.19
C LEU A 46 24.03 -5.67 -4.35
N VAL A 47 23.96 -4.36 -4.12
CA VAL A 47 22.98 -3.73 -3.24
C VAL A 47 21.96 -2.97 -4.08
N LEU A 48 20.73 -3.47 -4.15
CA LEU A 48 19.64 -2.85 -4.88
C LEU A 48 18.68 -2.19 -3.89
N LEU A 49 18.40 -0.92 -4.11
CA LEU A 49 17.60 -0.07 -3.24
C LEU A 49 16.38 0.42 -4.02
N PHE A 50 15.18 0.12 -3.51
CA PHE A 50 13.91 0.47 -4.14
C PHE A 50 13.11 1.42 -3.26
N ASP A 51 12.98 2.66 -3.70
CA ASP A 51 12.29 3.69 -2.92
C ASP A 51 10.77 3.69 -3.13
N GLY A 52 10.07 4.40 -2.25
CA GLY A 52 8.64 4.64 -2.33
C GLY A 52 8.24 5.70 -3.37
N THR A 53 6.92 5.84 -3.53
CA THR A 53 6.24 6.93 -4.24
C THR A 53 6.74 8.35 -4.03
N GLY A 54 7.35 8.99 -5.04
CA GLY A 54 7.34 10.45 -5.18
C GLY A 54 8.51 11.14 -4.48
N ASN A 55 9.58 10.40 -4.18
CA ASN A 55 10.75 10.96 -3.52
C ASN A 55 11.80 11.36 -4.56
N ILE A 56 12.06 12.66 -4.66
CA ILE A 56 13.23 13.19 -5.36
C ILE A 56 14.26 13.51 -4.27
N LEU A 57 15.43 12.89 -4.38
CA LEU A 57 16.57 13.05 -3.47
C LEU A 57 16.80 14.53 -3.09
N GLY A 58 16.99 14.82 -1.79
CA GLY A 58 17.53 16.12 -1.35
C GLY A 58 16.59 17.05 -0.57
N ASN A 59 15.54 16.53 0.07
CA ASN A 59 14.73 17.30 1.02
C ASN A 59 15.01 16.84 2.48
N GLN A 60 14.53 17.57 3.49
CA GLN A 60 14.59 17.15 4.90
C GLN A 60 13.67 15.94 5.22
N GLN A 61 13.20 15.21 4.21
CA GLN A 61 12.15 14.19 4.30
C GLN A 61 12.56 12.94 3.52
N ASP A 62 13.81 12.51 3.67
CA ASP A 62 14.31 11.32 3.00
C ASP A 62 13.70 10.03 3.58
N THR A 63 13.54 9.01 2.75
CA THR A 63 13.19 7.66 3.21
C THR A 63 14.38 6.96 3.83
N ASN A 64 14.11 5.91 4.59
CA ASN A 64 15.14 5.01 5.10
C ASN A 64 15.94 4.34 3.97
N VAL A 65 15.37 4.20 2.76
CA VAL A 65 16.09 3.72 1.58
C VAL A 65 17.16 4.72 1.14
N VAL A 66 16.83 6.01 1.08
CA VAL A 66 17.78 7.08 0.73
C VAL A 66 18.81 7.29 1.84
N LYS A 67 18.39 7.26 3.11
CA LYS A 67 19.30 7.33 4.25
C LYS A 67 20.32 6.18 4.20
N LEU A 68 19.85 4.95 3.95
CA LEU A 68 20.73 3.80 3.74
C LEU A 68 21.66 4.00 2.53
N LEU A 69 21.16 4.49 1.39
CA LEU A 69 21.98 4.81 0.20
C LEU A 69 23.16 5.74 0.52
N ARG A 70 22.97 6.72 1.40
CA ARG A 70 24.02 7.66 1.81
C ARG A 70 25.07 7.00 2.72
N MET A 71 24.64 6.04 3.54
CA MET A 71 25.50 5.29 4.46
C MET A 71 26.33 4.20 3.78
N LEU A 72 25.94 3.70 2.60
CA LEU A 72 26.65 2.58 1.95
C LEU A 72 28.09 2.94 1.56
N GLY A 73 29.04 2.05 1.91
CA GLY A 73 30.39 2.08 1.34
C GLY A 73 30.34 1.65 -0.13
N LYS A 74 30.41 2.61 -1.05
CA LYS A 74 30.25 2.38 -2.50
C LYS A 74 31.58 2.04 -3.17
N GLY A 75 31.56 1.07 -4.08
CA GLY A 75 32.71 0.69 -4.87
C GLY A 75 33.74 -0.15 -4.10
N HIS A 76 34.99 -0.06 -4.56
CA HIS A 76 36.10 -0.81 -3.98
C HIS A 76 36.46 -0.25 -2.60
N ASP A 77 36.83 -1.14 -1.68
CA ASP A 77 37.42 -0.75 -0.41
C ASP A 77 38.90 -0.37 -0.59
N PRO A 78 39.34 0.86 -0.31
CA PRO A 78 40.74 1.24 -0.51
C PRO A 78 41.73 0.40 0.31
N SER A 79 41.29 -0.18 1.43
CA SER A 79 42.13 -1.05 2.26
C SER A 79 42.23 -2.49 1.73
N GLY A 80 41.38 -2.87 0.77
CA GLY A 80 41.28 -4.21 0.20
C GLY A 80 40.76 -5.27 1.18
N LYS A 81 40.35 -4.89 2.39
CA LYS A 81 39.91 -5.81 3.45
C LYS A 81 38.43 -6.16 3.34
N GLU A 82 37.65 -5.26 2.76
CA GLU A 82 36.20 -5.38 2.68
C GLU A 82 35.73 -5.64 1.22
N PRO A 83 34.61 -6.35 1.02
CA PRO A 83 34.12 -6.67 -0.33
C PRO A 83 33.72 -5.42 -1.10
N THR A 84 33.95 -5.42 -2.41
CA THR A 84 33.46 -4.35 -3.29
C THR A 84 31.93 -4.31 -3.28
N GLN A 85 31.31 -3.13 -3.17
CA GLN A 85 29.85 -2.99 -3.25
C GLN A 85 29.41 -2.21 -4.48
N LEU A 86 28.56 -2.82 -5.30
CA LEU A 86 27.90 -2.18 -6.43
C LEU A 86 26.48 -1.83 -6.02
N VAL A 87 26.11 -0.55 -6.18
CA VAL A 87 24.82 -0.03 -5.70
C VAL A 87 23.94 0.35 -6.88
N TYR A 88 22.71 -0.13 -6.86
CA TYR A 88 21.63 0.25 -7.78
C TYR A 88 20.53 0.93 -6.96
N TYR A 89 20.05 2.08 -7.42
CA TYR A 89 18.97 2.81 -6.77
C TYR A 89 17.83 3.09 -7.75
N ASP A 90 16.62 2.75 -7.33
CA ASP A 90 15.37 3.03 -8.02
C ASP A 90 14.57 4.07 -7.22
N PRO A 91 14.27 5.25 -7.79
CA PRO A 91 13.57 6.33 -7.09
C PRO A 91 12.06 6.10 -6.90
N GLY A 92 11.55 4.92 -7.27
CA GLY A 92 10.13 4.58 -7.17
C GLY A 92 9.30 5.02 -8.39
N VAL A 93 8.03 4.60 -8.39
CA VAL A 93 7.09 4.82 -9.51
C VAL A 93 6.58 6.26 -9.55
N GLY A 94 6.62 6.94 -10.69
CA GLY A 94 6.01 8.27 -10.85
C GLY A 94 6.92 9.43 -10.44
N THR A 95 8.19 9.15 -10.15
CA THR A 95 9.23 10.16 -9.99
C THR A 95 9.71 10.56 -11.39
N THR A 96 9.19 11.68 -11.92
CA THR A 96 9.74 12.25 -13.16
C THR A 96 11.13 12.82 -12.86
N ASN A 97 12.11 12.54 -13.71
CA ASN A 97 13.45 13.16 -13.68
C ASN A 97 13.42 14.66 -14.07
N GLU A 98 12.29 15.34 -13.87
CA GLU A 98 12.10 16.76 -14.13
C GLU A 98 12.22 17.48 -12.79
N PHE A 99 13.14 18.45 -12.70
CA PHE A 99 13.16 19.38 -11.56
C PHE A 99 11.79 20.07 -11.48
N PRO A 100 11.21 20.27 -10.27
CA PRO A 100 9.92 20.91 -10.15
C PRO A 100 9.96 22.30 -10.80
N ALA A 101 9.08 22.55 -11.77
CA ALA A 101 8.89 23.87 -12.34
C ALA A 101 8.17 24.76 -11.31
N ASP A 102 8.70 25.96 -11.06
CA ASP A 102 8.16 26.92 -10.09
C ASP A 102 6.70 27.30 -10.42
N GLY A 103 5.75 26.97 -9.53
CA GLY A 103 4.36 27.40 -9.65
C GLY A 103 3.34 26.60 -8.83
N ILE A 104 2.27 27.27 -8.37
CA ILE A 104 1.14 26.63 -7.65
C ILE A 104 0.38 25.64 -8.57
N VAL A 105 0.34 25.93 -9.88
CA VAL A 105 -0.35 25.10 -10.88
C VAL A 105 0.43 23.82 -11.21
N SER A 106 1.77 23.88 -11.21
CA SER A 106 2.63 22.71 -11.40
C SER A 106 2.60 21.81 -10.16
N GLU A 107 2.57 22.37 -8.96
CA GLU A 107 2.42 21.61 -7.70
C GLU A 107 1.10 20.82 -7.67
N ALA A 108 -0.02 21.47 -8.00
CA ALA A 108 -1.32 20.81 -8.09
C ALA A 108 -1.37 19.73 -9.20
N LYS A 109 -0.76 19.99 -10.37
CA LYS A 109 -0.63 18.98 -11.43
C LYS A 109 0.24 17.80 -11.01
N ASN A 110 1.31 18.03 -10.27
CA ASN A 110 2.20 16.99 -9.77
C ASN A 110 1.51 16.14 -8.70
N GLN A 111 0.77 16.75 -7.78
CA GLN A 111 -0.08 16.02 -6.84
C GLN A 111 -1.16 15.20 -7.56
N LEU A 112 -1.82 15.76 -8.57
CA LEU A 112 -2.83 15.04 -9.37
C LEU A 112 -2.21 13.89 -10.18
N ARG A 113 -1.01 14.08 -10.75
CA ARG A 113 -0.25 13.04 -11.46
C ARG A 113 0.29 11.97 -10.51
N GLN A 114 0.76 12.34 -9.32
CA GLN A 114 1.14 11.39 -8.28
C GLN A 114 -0.05 10.54 -7.88
N LEU A 115 -1.21 11.16 -7.60
CA LEU A 115 -2.49 10.49 -7.33
C LEU A 115 -2.93 9.58 -8.51
N ALA A 116 -2.76 10.02 -9.76
CA ALA A 116 -3.02 9.18 -10.94
C ALA A 116 -1.98 8.04 -11.12
N GLY A 117 -0.73 8.23 -10.68
CA GLY A 117 0.29 7.19 -10.59
C GLY A 117 0.08 6.23 -9.42
N LEU A 118 -0.68 6.63 -8.39
CA LEU A 118 -1.22 5.71 -7.37
C LEU A 118 -2.32 4.81 -7.97
N ALA A 119 -3.02 5.28 -9.00
CA ALA A 119 -4.19 4.65 -9.58
C ALA A 119 -3.86 3.52 -10.56
N LEU A 120 -2.82 3.69 -11.37
CA LEU A 120 -2.44 2.79 -12.45
C LEU A 120 -1.07 2.20 -12.15
N GLY A 121 -0.96 0.90 -11.91
CA GLY A 121 0.31 0.18 -11.67
C GLY A 121 1.34 0.23 -12.82
N ASN A 122 1.17 1.14 -13.78
CA ASN A 122 1.90 1.28 -15.03
C ASN A 122 3.41 1.59 -14.88
N GLY A 123 3.91 1.92 -13.68
CA GLY A 123 5.35 2.13 -13.45
C GLY A 123 6.07 1.01 -12.69
N VAL A 124 5.35 0.06 -12.05
CA VAL A 124 6.03 -0.96 -11.22
C VAL A 124 6.74 -2.02 -12.09
N PHE A 125 6.11 -2.43 -13.19
CA PHE A 125 6.68 -3.48 -14.07
C PHE A 125 8.00 -3.05 -14.72
N PRO A 126 8.14 -1.83 -15.28
CA PRO A 126 9.42 -1.33 -15.75
C PRO A 126 10.52 -1.34 -14.68
N ASN A 127 10.23 -0.88 -13.46
CA ASN A 127 11.22 -0.86 -12.37
C ASN A 127 11.69 -2.27 -11.98
N ILE A 128 10.78 -3.24 -11.92
CA ILE A 128 11.12 -4.65 -11.70
C ILE A 128 11.98 -5.19 -12.85
N ALA A 129 11.59 -4.91 -14.10
CA ALA A 129 12.31 -5.35 -15.29
C ALA A 129 13.74 -4.81 -15.32
N GLU A 130 13.92 -3.52 -15.00
CA GLU A 130 15.21 -2.85 -15.03
C GLU A 130 16.15 -3.37 -13.93
N ALA A 131 15.65 -3.56 -12.72
CA ALA A 131 16.43 -4.16 -11.64
C ALA A 131 16.81 -5.62 -11.93
N TYR A 132 15.91 -6.41 -12.50
CA TYR A 132 16.22 -7.77 -12.94
C TYR A 132 17.26 -7.77 -14.07
N ARG A 133 17.16 -6.86 -15.04
CA ARG A 133 18.16 -6.64 -16.10
C ARG A 133 19.53 -6.26 -15.52
N PHE A 134 19.57 -5.36 -14.55
CA PHE A 134 20.80 -5.00 -13.84
C PHE A 134 21.49 -6.23 -13.25
N LEU A 135 20.73 -7.10 -12.56
CA LEU A 135 21.27 -8.34 -12.00
C LEU A 135 21.75 -9.31 -13.08
N VAL A 136 21.00 -9.49 -14.16
CA VAL A 136 21.39 -10.34 -15.30
C VAL A 136 22.76 -9.93 -15.85
N ASN A 137 22.95 -8.62 -16.05
CA ASN A 137 24.17 -8.05 -16.63
C ASN A 137 25.35 -8.00 -15.66
N THR A 138 25.07 -7.81 -14.37
CA THR A 138 26.12 -7.48 -13.38
C THR A 138 26.57 -8.68 -12.56
N TYR A 139 25.66 -9.60 -12.24
CA TYR A 139 25.93 -10.69 -11.31
C TYR A 139 27.03 -11.63 -11.79
N GLN A 140 28.03 -11.83 -10.93
CA GLN A 140 29.08 -12.83 -11.08
C GLN A 140 28.93 -13.90 -10.01
N ARG A 141 29.43 -15.11 -10.32
CA ARG A 141 29.38 -16.22 -9.36
C ARG A 141 30.15 -15.85 -8.09
N GLY A 142 29.49 -15.98 -6.94
CA GLY A 142 30.05 -15.63 -5.64
C GLY A 142 29.63 -14.26 -5.13
N ASP A 143 28.95 -13.44 -5.94
CA ASP A 143 28.35 -12.20 -5.46
C ASP A 143 27.20 -12.47 -4.47
N ARG A 144 27.05 -11.60 -3.48
CA ARG A 144 25.90 -11.57 -2.56
C ARG A 144 24.91 -10.50 -3.00
N ILE A 145 23.63 -10.86 -3.13
CA ILE A 145 22.56 -9.94 -3.54
C ILE A 145 21.80 -9.44 -2.31
N TYR A 146 21.77 -8.12 -2.12
CA TYR A 146 21.01 -7.43 -1.09
C TYR A 146 19.90 -6.62 -1.75
N LEU A 147 18.66 -6.81 -1.30
CA LEU A 147 17.50 -6.11 -1.81
C LEU A 147 16.84 -5.35 -0.67
N PHE A 148 16.75 -4.03 -0.79
CA PHE A 148 16.06 -3.18 0.17
C PHE A 148 14.92 -2.43 -0.45
N GLY A 149 13.83 -2.24 0.27
CA GLY A 149 12.81 -1.31 -0.20
C GLY A 149 11.79 -0.88 0.84
N PHE A 150 11.12 0.22 0.54
CA PHE A 150 10.05 0.78 1.36
C PHE A 150 8.73 0.83 0.57
N SER A 151 7.60 0.45 1.19
CA SER A 151 6.27 0.62 0.60
C SER A 151 6.10 -0.11 -0.74
N ARG A 152 5.87 0.62 -1.83
CA ARG A 152 5.89 0.09 -3.20
C ARG A 152 7.29 -0.35 -3.65
N GLY A 153 8.34 0.31 -3.20
CA GLY A 153 9.71 -0.15 -3.39
C GLY A 153 9.96 -1.49 -2.69
N ALA A 154 9.38 -1.71 -1.50
CA ALA A 154 9.42 -3.02 -0.84
C ALA A 154 8.69 -4.10 -1.67
N PHE A 155 7.56 -3.76 -2.29
CA PHE A 155 6.88 -4.64 -3.24
C PHE A 155 7.77 -4.96 -4.45
N THR A 156 8.46 -3.96 -5.03
CA THR A 156 9.44 -4.15 -6.11
C THR A 156 10.59 -5.06 -5.69
N ALA A 157 11.23 -4.79 -4.54
CA ALA A 157 12.32 -5.59 -3.98
C ALA A 157 11.92 -7.07 -3.84
N ARG A 158 10.73 -7.32 -3.26
CA ARG A 158 10.19 -8.67 -3.09
C ARG A 158 9.80 -9.35 -4.41
N SER A 159 9.34 -8.57 -5.39
CA SER A 159 9.04 -9.08 -6.73
C SER A 159 10.32 -9.51 -7.46
N VAL A 160 11.37 -8.68 -7.41
CA VAL A 160 12.70 -9.01 -7.95
C VAL A 160 13.26 -10.26 -7.27
N ALA A 161 13.21 -10.34 -5.93
CA ALA A 161 13.61 -11.52 -5.18
C ALA A 161 12.84 -12.78 -5.64
N GLY A 162 11.52 -12.63 -5.81
CA GLY A 162 10.66 -13.70 -6.29
C GLY A 162 10.95 -14.13 -7.73
N MET A 163 11.31 -13.21 -8.62
CA MET A 163 11.72 -13.52 -9.98
C MET A 163 13.07 -14.26 -10.01
N ILE A 164 14.05 -13.85 -9.21
CA ILE A 164 15.32 -14.58 -9.06
C ILE A 164 15.03 -16.01 -8.60
N ASN A 165 14.12 -16.18 -7.63
CA ASN A 165 13.75 -17.51 -7.16
C ASN A 165 13.00 -18.35 -8.21
N MET A 166 12.13 -17.72 -8.99
CA MET A 166 11.26 -18.41 -9.95
C MET A 166 11.97 -18.75 -11.26
N TYR A 167 12.83 -17.86 -11.74
CA TYR A 167 13.47 -17.96 -13.05
C TYR A 167 14.98 -18.12 -12.97
N GLY A 168 15.63 -17.91 -11.82
CA GLY A 168 17.07 -17.68 -11.77
C GLY A 168 17.43 -16.32 -12.38
N LEU A 169 18.66 -16.18 -12.86
CA LEU A 169 19.09 -15.09 -13.73
C LEU A 169 19.29 -15.64 -15.13
N ILE A 170 18.52 -15.15 -16.10
CA ILE A 170 18.73 -15.48 -17.50
C ILE A 170 20.11 -15.02 -17.98
N HIS A 171 20.61 -15.64 -19.04
CA HIS A 171 21.74 -15.12 -19.79
C HIS A 171 21.34 -13.94 -20.67
N THR A 172 22.32 -13.18 -21.15
CA THR A 172 22.14 -11.91 -21.87
C THR A 172 21.32 -12.04 -23.16
N GLU A 173 21.34 -13.20 -23.78
CA GLU A 173 20.56 -13.52 -24.98
C GLU A 173 19.05 -13.57 -24.68
N GLY A 174 18.68 -13.84 -23.42
CA GLY A 174 17.30 -13.86 -22.94
C GLY A 174 16.74 -12.48 -22.58
N LEU A 175 17.51 -11.40 -22.61
CA LEU A 175 17.06 -10.06 -22.19
C LEU A 175 15.74 -9.59 -22.83
N PRO A 176 15.43 -9.88 -24.12
CA PRO A 176 14.13 -9.55 -24.70
C PRO A 176 12.93 -10.23 -24.02
N LEU A 177 13.15 -11.33 -23.28
CA LEU A 177 12.10 -12.07 -22.58
C LEU A 177 11.65 -11.40 -21.28
N ILE A 178 12.42 -10.43 -20.74
CA ILE A 178 12.19 -9.88 -19.39
C ILE A 178 10.76 -9.37 -19.20
N GLU A 179 10.17 -8.68 -20.17
CA GLU A 179 8.80 -8.19 -20.04
C GLU A 179 7.81 -9.35 -19.84
N THR A 180 7.96 -10.43 -20.62
CA THR A 180 7.18 -11.65 -20.48
C THR A 180 7.41 -12.31 -19.12
N LEU A 181 8.65 -12.34 -18.61
CA LEU A 181 8.95 -12.88 -17.28
C LEU A 181 8.22 -12.09 -16.18
N VAL A 182 8.25 -10.76 -16.23
CA VAL A 182 7.56 -9.90 -15.27
C VAL A 182 6.05 -10.15 -15.31
N ARG A 183 5.43 -10.13 -16.49
CA ARG A 183 3.98 -10.36 -16.64
C ARG A 183 3.58 -11.75 -16.14
N THR A 184 4.36 -12.76 -16.48
CA THR A 184 4.10 -14.16 -16.08
C THR A 184 4.30 -14.36 -14.57
N TYR A 185 5.26 -13.67 -13.95
CA TYR A 185 5.45 -13.70 -12.50
C TYR A 185 4.20 -13.27 -11.74
N PHE A 186 3.51 -12.23 -12.21
CA PHE A 186 2.27 -11.73 -11.60
C PHE A 186 1.01 -12.50 -12.00
N ALA A 187 1.10 -13.43 -12.96
CA ALA A 187 -0.03 -14.29 -13.31
C ALA A 187 -0.41 -15.20 -12.11
N PRO A 188 -1.69 -15.58 -11.97
CA PRO A 188 -2.11 -16.56 -10.96
C PRO A 188 -1.39 -17.92 -11.13
N ARG A 189 -1.27 -18.66 -10.02
CA ARG A 189 -0.76 -20.06 -10.07
C ARG A 189 -1.60 -20.91 -11.02
N GLY A 190 -0.94 -21.75 -11.82
CA GLY A 190 -1.60 -22.60 -12.81
C GLY A 190 -2.21 -21.85 -14.00
N HIS A 191 -2.07 -20.52 -14.08
CA HIS A 191 -2.56 -19.75 -15.22
C HIS A 191 -1.85 -20.18 -16.50
N LYS A 192 -2.63 -20.48 -17.55
CA LYS A 192 -2.12 -20.94 -18.84
C LYS A 192 -1.81 -19.78 -19.76
N ASN A 193 -0.84 -19.97 -20.66
CA ASN A 193 -0.60 -19.06 -21.76
C ASN A 193 -1.81 -18.99 -22.71
N GLN A 194 -1.82 -18.02 -23.64
CA GLN A 194 -2.92 -17.84 -24.60
C GLN A 194 -3.22 -19.09 -25.42
N ALA A 195 -2.20 -19.88 -25.75
CA ALA A 195 -2.35 -21.14 -26.48
C ALA A 195 -2.90 -22.30 -25.62
N GLY A 196 -3.03 -22.13 -24.30
CA GLY A 196 -3.48 -23.17 -23.37
C GLY A 196 -2.49 -24.33 -23.16
N THR A 197 -1.28 -24.24 -23.73
CA THR A 197 -0.31 -25.34 -23.82
C THR A 197 0.59 -25.46 -22.60
N LYS A 198 0.90 -24.33 -21.95
CA LYS A 198 1.79 -24.30 -20.79
C LYS A 198 1.23 -23.38 -19.71
N ASP A 199 1.33 -23.85 -18.48
CA ASP A 199 1.04 -23.04 -17.29
C ASP A 199 2.28 -22.23 -16.86
N ARG A 200 2.04 -21.29 -15.95
CA ARG A 200 3.02 -20.37 -15.38
C ARG A 200 4.25 -21.09 -14.80
N GLU A 201 4.03 -22.20 -14.10
CA GLU A 201 5.08 -22.99 -13.47
C GLU A 201 5.94 -23.70 -14.51
N LYS A 202 5.34 -24.37 -15.49
CA LYS A 202 6.07 -25.00 -16.62
C LYS A 202 6.87 -23.99 -17.44
N PHE A 203 6.31 -22.79 -17.66
CA PHE A 203 7.06 -21.71 -18.30
C PHE A 203 8.29 -21.31 -17.49
N ALA A 204 8.19 -21.24 -16.15
CA ALA A 204 9.33 -20.96 -15.30
C ALA A 204 10.41 -22.05 -15.36
N GLU A 205 10.00 -23.32 -15.42
CA GLU A 205 10.90 -24.46 -15.64
C GLU A 205 11.64 -24.36 -16.98
N ASP A 206 10.92 -24.01 -18.06
CA ASP A 206 11.53 -23.77 -19.38
C ASP A 206 12.55 -22.63 -19.34
N VAL A 207 12.23 -21.54 -18.63
CA VAL A 207 13.15 -20.41 -18.47
C VAL A 207 14.44 -20.86 -17.77
N ILE A 208 14.33 -21.66 -16.71
CA ILE A 208 15.51 -22.18 -16.01
C ILE A 208 16.33 -23.13 -16.88
N ASN A 209 15.66 -24.02 -17.61
CA ASN A 209 16.32 -25.04 -18.43
C ASN A 209 17.01 -24.45 -19.67
N ASN A 210 16.45 -23.39 -20.27
CA ASN A 210 16.88 -22.90 -21.58
C ASN A 210 17.54 -21.51 -21.55
N PHE A 211 17.13 -20.63 -20.63
CA PHE A 211 17.60 -19.24 -20.61
C PHE A 211 18.50 -18.94 -19.43
N SER A 212 18.21 -19.48 -18.25
CA SER A 212 19.05 -19.29 -17.06
C SER A 212 20.12 -20.35 -16.92
N LEU A 213 19.95 -21.51 -17.57
CA LEU A 213 20.95 -22.58 -17.61
C LEU A 213 21.48 -22.94 -16.21
N GLY A 214 20.60 -22.99 -15.21
CA GLY A 214 20.93 -23.28 -13.82
C GLY A 214 21.56 -22.12 -13.02
N ARG A 215 21.75 -20.93 -13.61
CA ARG A 215 22.20 -19.70 -12.92
C ARG A 215 21.12 -19.22 -11.94
N THR A 216 21.11 -19.82 -10.74
CA THR A 216 20.08 -19.65 -9.71
C THR A 216 20.68 -19.14 -8.40
N PRO A 217 21.10 -17.86 -8.35
CA PRO A 217 21.78 -17.33 -7.18
C PRO A 217 20.86 -17.25 -5.95
N LEU A 218 21.48 -17.24 -4.77
CA LEU A 218 20.80 -16.89 -3.53
C LEU A 218 20.58 -15.39 -3.47
N VAL A 219 19.41 -14.97 -2.99
CA VAL A 219 19.22 -13.63 -2.46
C VAL A 219 19.73 -13.66 -1.03
N HIS A 220 20.85 -12.99 -0.81
CA HIS A 220 21.56 -13.00 0.48
C HIS A 220 20.72 -12.30 1.56
N PHE A 221 20.23 -11.10 1.27
CA PHE A 221 19.47 -10.31 2.23
C PHE A 221 18.28 -9.61 1.59
N VAL A 222 17.10 -9.71 2.21
CA VAL A 222 15.90 -8.93 1.85
C VAL A 222 15.50 -8.09 3.06
N GLY A 223 15.72 -6.78 2.98
CA GLY A 223 15.38 -5.82 4.03
C GLY A 223 14.27 -4.88 3.61
N VAL A 224 13.07 -5.04 4.16
CA VAL A 224 11.91 -4.25 3.73
C VAL A 224 11.27 -3.45 4.86
N TRP A 225 10.87 -2.22 4.55
CA TRP A 225 10.02 -1.40 5.40
C TRP A 225 8.59 -1.39 4.84
N ASP A 226 7.67 -1.83 5.68
CA ASP A 226 6.22 -1.77 5.56
C ASP A 226 5.67 -2.11 4.15
N THR A 227 5.93 -3.33 3.68
CA THR A 227 5.50 -3.77 2.35
C THR A 227 3.97 -3.74 2.25
N VAL A 228 3.40 -3.04 1.26
CA VAL A 228 1.96 -3.07 0.99
C VAL A 228 1.54 -4.33 0.20
N GLU A 229 0.38 -4.91 0.51
CA GLU A 229 -0.14 -6.14 -0.12
C GLU A 229 -0.39 -6.01 -1.63
N ALA A 230 -0.89 -4.85 -2.04
CA ALA A 230 -1.30 -4.57 -3.41
C ALA A 230 -0.97 -3.14 -3.81
N ILE A 231 -0.72 -2.94 -5.11
CA ILE A 231 -0.52 -1.61 -5.72
C ILE A 231 -1.64 -1.36 -6.74
N GLY A 232 -2.23 -0.17 -6.72
CA GLY A 232 -3.30 0.27 -7.62
C GLY A 232 -4.66 0.44 -6.93
N LEU A 233 -5.62 1.06 -7.63
CA LEU A 233 -6.98 1.28 -7.12
C LEU A 233 -7.82 -0.01 -7.20
N GLY A 234 -8.15 -0.57 -6.03
CA GLY A 234 -9.13 -1.64 -5.92
C GLY A 234 -10.48 -1.21 -6.50
N GLY A 235 -10.95 -1.93 -7.53
CA GLY A 235 -12.11 -1.60 -8.37
C GLY A 235 -11.75 -1.60 -9.86
N LEU A 236 -10.58 -1.07 -10.23
CA LEU A 236 -10.07 -1.02 -11.61
C LEU A 236 -8.89 -2.00 -11.86
N GLY A 237 -8.52 -2.78 -10.84
CA GLY A 237 -7.46 -3.80 -10.88
C GLY A 237 -6.28 -3.43 -9.97
N SER A 238 -6.03 -4.25 -8.95
CA SER A 238 -4.85 -4.14 -8.10
C SER A 238 -3.84 -5.23 -8.43
N ILE A 239 -2.56 -4.88 -8.57
CA ILE A 239 -1.49 -5.85 -8.78
C ILE A 239 -1.05 -6.39 -7.42
N LYS A 240 -1.11 -7.72 -7.26
CA LYS A 240 -0.62 -8.45 -6.09
C LYS A 240 0.48 -9.39 -6.55
N ILE A 241 1.56 -9.51 -5.78
CA ILE A 241 2.52 -10.62 -6.00
C ILE A 241 1.74 -11.92 -5.81
N SER A 242 1.68 -12.75 -6.84
CA SER A 242 0.90 -14.01 -6.83
C SER A 242 1.68 -15.20 -6.25
N ASN A 243 2.97 -15.02 -5.99
CA ASN A 243 3.80 -16.03 -5.35
C ASN A 243 3.54 -16.10 -3.83
N SER A 244 3.82 -17.26 -3.22
CA SER A 244 3.61 -17.55 -1.79
C SER A 244 4.20 -16.47 -0.89
N THR A 245 3.60 -16.26 0.28
CA THR A 245 4.19 -15.51 1.39
C THR A 245 5.20 -16.35 2.16
N ASP A 246 4.99 -17.67 2.21
CA ASP A 246 6.00 -18.67 2.59
C ASP A 246 7.29 -18.52 1.77
N PHE A 247 8.44 -18.61 2.43
CA PHE A 247 9.76 -18.55 1.82
C PHE A 247 10.71 -19.67 2.26
N ASP A 248 10.18 -20.71 2.91
CA ASP A 248 10.94 -21.90 3.31
C ASP A 248 11.73 -22.53 2.13
N ARG A 249 11.10 -22.56 0.95
CA ARG A 249 11.57 -23.09 -0.34
C ARG A 249 12.01 -21.99 -1.30
N LYS A 250 12.18 -20.76 -0.81
CA LYS A 250 12.78 -19.70 -1.60
C LYS A 250 14.27 -19.60 -1.32
N ARG A 251 15.05 -19.29 -2.36
CA ARG A 251 16.50 -19.07 -2.33
C ARG A 251 16.89 -17.78 -1.60
N PHE A 252 16.31 -17.55 -0.42
CA PHE A 252 16.52 -16.40 0.45
C PHE A 252 17.27 -16.87 1.70
N ALA A 253 18.39 -16.23 2.01
CA ALA A 253 19.18 -16.52 3.21
C ALA A 253 18.67 -15.71 4.42
N HIS A 254 18.66 -14.39 4.33
CA HIS A 254 18.26 -13.52 5.44
C HIS A 254 17.10 -12.59 5.04
N VAL A 255 16.04 -12.55 5.85
CA VAL A 255 14.87 -11.69 5.61
C VAL A 255 14.59 -10.84 6.85
N ARG A 256 14.42 -9.53 6.65
CA ARG A 256 14.03 -8.53 7.65
C ARG A 256 12.84 -7.72 7.17
N HIS A 257 11.80 -7.62 8.00
CA HIS A 257 10.62 -6.82 7.68
C HIS A 257 10.18 -5.96 8.87
N ALA A 258 10.36 -4.64 8.75
CA ALA A 258 9.83 -3.67 9.70
C ALA A 258 8.41 -3.28 9.30
N MET A 259 7.42 -3.46 10.17
CA MET A 259 6.01 -3.15 9.90
C MET A 259 5.49 -2.04 10.80
N SER A 260 4.62 -1.18 10.26
CA SER A 260 4.01 -0.09 11.03
C SER A 260 2.80 -0.58 11.85
N LEU A 261 2.82 -0.32 13.16
CA LEU A 261 1.78 -0.82 14.07
C LEU A 261 0.47 -0.01 14.00
N TYR A 262 0.55 1.30 13.79
CA TYR A 262 -0.59 2.21 13.91
C TYR A 262 -1.12 2.75 12.57
N GLU A 263 -0.61 2.26 11.45
CA GLU A 263 -1.17 2.58 10.14
C GLU A 263 -2.61 2.08 10.03
N SER A 264 -3.52 2.98 9.67
CA SER A 264 -4.96 2.74 9.73
C SER A 264 -5.66 2.76 8.38
N ARG A 265 -4.97 3.11 7.30
CA ARG A 265 -5.57 3.12 5.96
C ARG A 265 -5.71 1.70 5.45
N SER A 266 -6.93 1.30 5.11
CA SER A 266 -7.22 -0.07 4.68
C SER A 266 -6.41 -0.51 3.46
N LYS A 267 -6.07 0.44 2.56
CA LYS A 267 -5.25 0.19 1.37
C LYS A 267 -3.77 -0.07 1.68
N TYR A 268 -3.31 0.25 2.89
CA TYR A 268 -1.93 0.04 3.35
C TYR A 268 -1.84 -1.20 4.25
N THR A 269 -2.60 -2.26 3.92
CA THR A 269 -2.48 -3.53 4.62
C THR A 269 -1.11 -4.15 4.30
N PRO A 270 -0.32 -4.57 5.32
CA PRO A 270 1.02 -5.06 5.07
C PRO A 270 1.00 -6.47 4.50
N ARG A 271 1.87 -6.75 3.53
CA ARG A 271 2.11 -8.11 3.04
C ARG A 271 3.06 -8.83 3.99
N ARG A 272 2.52 -9.62 4.93
CA ARG A 272 3.36 -10.34 5.89
C ARG A 272 4.15 -11.47 5.21
N TYR A 273 5.30 -11.81 5.77
CA TYR A 273 5.91 -13.12 5.54
C TYR A 273 5.31 -14.13 6.52
N GLU A 274 5.22 -15.38 6.09
CA GLU A 274 4.97 -16.50 6.99
C GLU A 274 6.29 -16.88 7.64
N ASP A 275 6.28 -17.11 8.96
CA ASP A 275 7.47 -17.56 9.68
C ASP A 275 7.86 -18.97 9.18
N PRO A 276 9.06 -19.15 8.60
CA PRO A 276 9.48 -20.44 8.08
C PRO A 276 9.82 -21.44 9.20
N HIS A 277 9.89 -21.01 10.47
CA HIS A 277 10.29 -21.80 11.63
C HIS A 277 11.60 -22.57 11.35
N PHE A 278 12.69 -21.83 11.09
CA PHE A 278 13.99 -22.42 10.79
C PHE A 278 14.47 -23.31 11.95
N THR A 279 14.89 -24.54 11.61
CA THR A 279 15.44 -25.48 12.58
C THR A 279 16.79 -24.98 13.09
N ALA A 280 17.28 -25.54 14.20
CA ALA A 280 18.60 -25.20 14.74
C ALA A 280 19.75 -25.47 13.73
N GLU A 281 19.56 -26.40 12.79
CA GLU A 281 20.51 -26.68 11.70
C GLU A 281 20.50 -25.56 10.64
N GLU A 282 19.36 -24.93 10.39
CA GLU A 282 19.21 -23.87 9.39
C GLU A 282 19.61 -22.49 9.90
N GLN A 283 19.40 -22.21 11.19
CA GLN A 283 19.60 -20.89 11.80
C GLN A 283 20.99 -20.23 11.57
N PRO A 284 22.11 -20.98 11.49
CA PRO A 284 23.41 -20.38 11.17
C PRO A 284 23.49 -19.79 9.76
N TRP A 285 22.71 -20.33 8.82
CA TRP A 285 22.80 -20.04 7.38
C TRP A 285 21.58 -19.26 6.87
N ARG A 286 20.48 -19.29 7.62
CA ARG A 286 19.21 -18.68 7.24
C ARG A 286 18.56 -18.03 8.45
N SER A 287 18.08 -16.82 8.29
CA SER A 287 17.45 -16.07 9.38
C SER A 287 16.24 -15.28 8.92
N TYR A 288 15.28 -15.16 9.81
CA TYR A 288 14.04 -14.44 9.60
C TYR A 288 13.78 -13.54 10.80
N ASP A 289 13.40 -12.30 10.54
CA ASP A 289 12.87 -11.44 11.58
C ASP A 289 11.87 -10.45 11.00
N GLN A 290 10.69 -10.40 11.60
CA GLN A 290 9.60 -9.51 11.21
C GLN A 290 9.01 -8.91 12.48
N ARG A 291 9.04 -7.58 12.57
CA ARG A 291 8.71 -6.87 13.81
C ARG A 291 7.74 -5.73 13.55
N TRP A 292 6.86 -5.51 14.51
CA TRP A 292 5.99 -4.33 14.56
C TRP A 292 6.68 -3.19 15.29
N PHE A 293 6.89 -2.08 14.59
CA PHE A 293 7.43 -0.84 15.13
C PHE A 293 6.32 0.19 15.35
N ARG A 294 6.56 1.10 16.31
CA ARG A 294 5.66 2.22 16.59
C ARG A 294 5.59 3.15 15.38
N GLY A 295 4.40 3.68 15.11
CA GLY A 295 4.18 4.67 14.04
C GLY A 295 3.23 4.21 12.93
N VAL A 296 2.92 5.14 12.02
CA VAL A 296 2.24 4.87 10.74
C VAL A 296 3.25 4.52 9.64
N HIS A 297 2.79 4.31 8.40
CA HIS A 297 3.61 3.82 7.28
C HIS A 297 4.97 4.52 7.12
N SER A 298 4.98 5.86 7.09
CA SER A 298 6.19 6.68 6.94
C SER A 298 6.94 6.95 8.25
N ASP A 299 6.35 6.67 9.42
CA ASP A 299 7.11 6.62 10.67
C ASP A 299 8.02 5.39 10.73
N VAL A 300 7.74 4.35 9.94
CA VAL A 300 8.59 3.15 9.81
C VAL A 300 9.51 3.23 8.60
N GLY A 301 9.07 3.79 7.48
CA GLY A 301 9.87 3.85 6.25
C GLY A 301 10.62 5.15 6.00
N GLY A 302 10.37 6.21 6.78
CA GLY A 302 10.83 7.57 6.51
C GLY A 302 9.87 8.36 5.60
N SER A 303 10.33 9.51 5.11
CA SER A 303 9.54 10.56 4.42
C SER A 303 8.92 11.66 5.29
N TYR A 304 9.17 11.68 6.60
CA TYR A 304 8.76 12.79 7.46
C TYR A 304 9.96 13.60 7.93
N ALA A 305 9.77 14.90 8.11
CA ALA A 305 10.81 15.77 8.67
C ALA A 305 11.11 15.45 10.14
N ARG A 306 10.08 15.03 10.90
CA ARG A 306 10.25 14.45 12.22
C ARG A 306 10.45 12.95 12.08
N ASP A 307 11.69 12.53 12.11
CA ASP A 307 12.10 11.19 11.66
C ASP A 307 12.57 10.28 12.81
N GLY A 308 12.45 10.70 14.07
CA GLY A 308 12.90 9.94 15.24
C GLY A 308 12.36 8.51 15.32
N LEU A 309 11.11 8.27 14.93
CA LEU A 309 10.55 6.90 14.82
C LEU A 309 11.18 6.10 13.66
N SER A 310 11.37 6.74 12.50
CA SER A 310 11.96 6.06 11.32
C SER A 310 13.45 5.79 11.47
N ASN A 311 14.15 6.58 12.27
CA ASN A 311 15.56 6.37 12.59
C ASN A 311 15.77 5.11 13.46
N ILE A 312 14.79 4.74 14.30
CA ILE A 312 14.82 3.47 15.05
C ILE A 312 14.79 2.28 14.09
N THR A 313 13.87 2.29 13.13
CA THR A 313 13.70 1.19 12.18
C THR A 313 14.84 1.14 11.17
N LEU A 314 15.45 2.28 10.84
CA LEU A 314 16.68 2.37 10.05
C LEU A 314 17.85 1.75 10.81
N ALA A 315 18.05 2.13 12.08
CA ALA A 315 19.12 1.60 12.92
C ALA A 315 19.06 0.07 12.99
N TRP A 316 17.88 -0.47 13.31
CA TRP A 316 17.64 -1.90 13.34
C TRP A 316 17.99 -2.57 12.00
N MET A 317 17.47 -2.06 10.87
CA MET A 317 17.74 -2.66 9.57
C MET A 317 19.24 -2.60 9.20
N VAL A 318 19.91 -1.49 9.53
CA VAL A 318 21.34 -1.29 9.29
C VAL A 318 22.17 -2.27 10.12
N ASP A 319 21.82 -2.45 11.40
CA ASP A 319 22.50 -3.41 12.28
C ASP A 319 22.34 -4.84 11.79
N GLU A 320 21.11 -5.24 11.44
CA GLU A 320 20.82 -6.56 10.88
C GLU A 320 21.57 -6.79 9.56
N ALA A 321 21.56 -5.84 8.63
CA ALA A 321 22.23 -5.99 7.35
C ALA A 321 23.76 -5.99 7.49
N ALA A 322 24.31 -5.15 8.36
CA ALA A 322 25.75 -5.10 8.64
C ALA A 322 26.25 -6.40 9.28
N ALA A 323 25.46 -7.00 10.18
CA ALA A 323 25.77 -8.32 10.75
C ALA A 323 25.88 -9.42 9.68
N HIS A 324 25.26 -9.23 8.52
CA HIS A 324 25.32 -10.15 7.37
C HIS A 324 26.27 -9.70 6.26
N GLY A 325 27.15 -8.73 6.53
CA GLY A 325 28.26 -8.34 5.63
C GLY A 325 28.00 -7.14 4.73
N LEU A 326 26.93 -6.37 4.98
CA LEU A 326 26.73 -5.08 4.31
C LEU A 326 27.69 -4.02 4.88
N ARG A 327 28.47 -3.36 4.02
CA ARG A 327 29.35 -2.26 4.43
C ARG A 327 28.57 -0.95 4.48
N VAL A 328 28.51 -0.38 5.67
CA VAL A 328 27.77 0.84 6.00
C VAL A 328 28.61 1.71 6.94
N ASP A 329 28.62 3.01 6.67
CA ASP A 329 29.13 4.03 7.58
C ASP A 329 28.03 4.39 8.60
N LYS A 330 28.12 3.76 9.78
CA LYS A 330 27.16 3.99 10.87
C LYS A 330 27.31 5.37 11.53
N SER A 331 28.38 6.13 11.25
CA SER A 331 28.54 7.47 11.84
C SER A 331 27.49 8.47 11.34
N GLN A 332 26.90 8.22 10.18
CA GLN A 332 25.82 9.03 9.61
C GLN A 332 24.44 8.69 10.20
N LEU A 333 24.35 7.66 11.03
CA LEU A 333 23.10 7.19 11.60
C LEU A 333 22.62 8.19 12.66
N GLN A 334 21.50 8.84 12.37
CA GLN A 334 20.86 9.76 13.31
C GLN A 334 20.19 8.97 14.44
N PRO A 335 20.23 9.46 15.69
CA PRO A 335 19.60 8.77 16.80
C PRO A 335 18.09 8.65 16.59
N GLY A 336 17.55 7.47 16.88
CA GLY A 336 16.11 7.25 16.98
C GLY A 336 15.58 7.71 18.33
N ASP A 337 14.31 8.10 18.38
CA ASP A 337 13.63 8.49 19.61
C ASP A 337 12.23 7.83 19.70
N PRO A 338 12.02 6.89 20.62
CA PRO A 338 10.76 6.17 20.75
C PRO A 338 9.63 7.07 21.28
N LEU A 339 9.95 8.23 21.85
CA LEU A 339 8.99 9.23 22.34
C LEU A 339 8.55 10.22 21.26
N THR A 340 9.17 10.17 20.08
CA THR A 340 8.81 11.00 18.94
C THR A 340 7.32 10.85 18.63
N ALA A 341 6.65 11.99 18.57
CA ALA A 341 5.21 12.06 18.33
C ALA A 341 4.84 11.50 16.95
N MET A 342 4.03 10.45 16.95
CA MET A 342 3.53 9.73 15.79
C MET A 342 2.67 10.60 14.87
N HIS A 343 2.82 10.43 13.55
CA HIS A 343 2.00 11.09 12.55
C HIS A 343 0.66 10.39 12.35
N ASP A 344 -0.34 11.08 11.80
CA ASP A 344 -1.65 10.50 11.57
C ASP A 344 -2.24 10.93 10.23
N GLN A 345 -2.06 10.07 9.21
CA GLN A 345 -2.48 10.43 7.86
C GLN A 345 -4.00 10.55 7.70
N ALA A 346 -4.80 9.85 8.52
CA ALA A 346 -6.24 9.99 8.50
C ALA A 346 -6.72 11.29 9.18
N TYR A 347 -5.87 11.92 9.99
CA TYR A 347 -6.04 13.31 10.42
C TYR A 347 -5.74 14.29 9.30
N ASP A 348 -4.55 14.15 8.71
CA ASP A 348 -4.01 15.10 7.73
C ASP A 348 -4.81 15.09 6.43
N CYS A 349 -5.32 13.92 6.07
CA CYS A 349 -6.21 13.72 4.93
C CYS A 349 -7.42 12.87 5.34
N PRO A 350 -8.49 13.50 5.87
CA PRO A 350 -9.70 12.80 6.29
C PRO A 350 -10.37 12.00 5.17
N TYR A 351 -10.07 12.35 3.92
CA TYR A 351 -10.59 11.65 2.74
C TYR A 351 -10.15 10.18 2.65
N TRP A 352 -9.14 9.75 3.42
CA TRP A 352 -8.83 8.33 3.54
C TRP A 352 -10.02 7.50 4.01
N VAL A 353 -10.98 8.11 4.72
CA VAL A 353 -12.25 7.47 5.07
C VAL A 353 -13.02 6.96 3.85
N TRP A 354 -12.94 7.60 2.68
CA TRP A 354 -13.57 7.14 1.44
C TRP A 354 -12.91 5.87 0.87
N THR A 355 -11.64 5.65 1.20
CA THR A 355 -10.91 4.46 0.77
C THR A 355 -10.92 3.33 1.81
N GLY A 356 -11.45 3.63 3.00
CA GLY A 356 -11.54 2.74 4.15
C GLY A 356 -10.43 2.96 5.18
N LEU A 357 -10.83 2.95 6.46
CA LEU A 357 -9.94 2.94 7.61
C LEU A 357 -10.18 1.66 8.44
N ASN A 358 -9.12 1.08 8.98
CA ASN A 358 -9.16 -0.14 9.78
C ASN A 358 -7.91 -0.27 10.67
N ALA A 359 -8.01 -1.00 11.78
CA ALA A 359 -6.83 -1.43 12.53
C ALA A 359 -6.14 -2.60 11.81
N ARG A 360 -4.80 -2.64 11.85
CA ARG A 360 -4.04 -3.79 11.33
C ARG A 360 -4.23 -5.01 12.22
N GLY A 361 -4.56 -6.14 11.58
CA GLY A 361 -4.64 -7.43 12.25
C GLY A 361 -3.25 -7.90 12.67
N ARG A 362 -3.15 -8.52 13.85
CA ARG A 362 -1.92 -9.13 14.37
C ARG A 362 -2.19 -10.53 14.87
N GLU A 363 -1.17 -11.37 14.80
CA GLU A 363 -1.16 -12.69 15.43
C GLU A 363 -0.57 -12.60 16.84
N THR A 364 -0.90 -13.57 17.70
CA THR A 364 -0.36 -13.63 19.07
C THR A 364 1.14 -13.90 19.11
N SER A 365 1.68 -14.54 18.08
CA SER A 365 3.11 -14.81 17.87
C SER A 365 3.88 -13.62 17.32
N ASP A 366 3.21 -12.53 16.94
CA ASP A 366 3.88 -11.38 16.34
C ASP A 366 4.81 -10.69 17.34
N PHE A 367 6.07 -10.50 16.93
CA PHE A 367 7.03 -9.74 17.70
C PHE A 367 6.74 -8.24 17.58
N ILE A 368 6.54 -7.58 18.71
CA ILE A 368 6.41 -6.12 18.80
C ILE A 368 7.71 -5.61 19.36
N ASP A 369 8.34 -4.71 18.63
CA ASP A 369 9.62 -4.16 19.04
C ASP A 369 9.50 -3.47 20.42
N PRO A 370 10.48 -3.59 21.32
CA PRO A 370 10.44 -2.91 22.61
C PRO A 370 10.29 -1.40 22.47
N THR A 371 10.78 -0.77 21.40
CA THR A 371 10.56 0.66 21.17
C THR A 371 9.08 1.01 20.93
N ALA A 372 8.22 0.01 20.68
CA ALA A 372 6.77 0.14 20.66
C ALA A 372 6.09 -0.02 22.04
N ARG A 373 6.81 -0.28 23.15
CA ARG A 373 6.28 -0.41 24.53
C ARG A 373 7.25 0.22 25.57
N PRO A 374 6.88 1.17 26.45
CA PRO A 374 5.54 1.57 26.91
C PRO A 374 5.22 3.05 26.61
N VAL A 375 3.95 3.36 26.40
CA VAL A 375 3.39 4.64 26.84
C VAL A 375 1.97 4.33 27.27
N ASP A 376 1.59 4.69 28.50
CA ASP A 376 0.19 4.86 28.93
C ASP A 376 -0.52 6.01 28.16
N GLY A 377 -0.08 6.23 26.94
CA GLY A 377 -0.27 7.38 26.10
C GLY A 377 0.19 7.05 24.68
N ALA A 378 -0.48 6.07 24.04
CA ALA A 378 -0.76 6.14 22.61
C ALA A 378 -1.63 7.39 22.29
N VAL A 379 -1.26 8.54 22.86
CA VAL A 379 -1.73 9.85 22.51
C VAL A 379 -0.94 10.17 21.25
N PRO A 380 -1.56 10.18 20.05
CA PRO A 380 -1.00 10.96 18.95
C PRO A 380 -0.61 12.32 19.53
N ALA A 381 0.66 12.71 19.43
CA ALA A 381 1.24 13.97 19.97
C ALA A 381 0.36 14.66 21.03
N SER A 382 0.66 14.55 22.33
CA SER A 382 -0.04 15.40 23.30
C SER A 382 0.15 16.86 22.86
N THR A 383 -0.95 17.54 22.52
CA THR A 383 -1.05 18.95 22.12
C THR A 383 -0.65 19.32 20.69
N VAL A 384 -1.45 18.92 19.69
CA VAL A 384 -1.79 19.89 18.63
C VAL A 384 -3.11 20.56 19.04
N PRO A 385 -3.21 21.90 19.09
CA PRO A 385 -4.29 22.61 19.77
C PRO A 385 -5.68 22.08 19.47
N ARG A 386 -6.40 21.83 20.57
CA ARG A 386 -7.83 21.54 20.62
C ARG A 386 -8.62 22.76 20.15
N THR A 387 -8.71 22.99 18.84
CA THR A 387 -9.79 23.74 18.16
C THR A 387 -9.38 23.88 16.70
N GLN A 388 -9.63 22.85 15.88
CA GLN A 388 -9.78 23.15 14.45
C GLN A 388 -11.16 23.78 14.26
N PRO A 389 -11.26 25.00 13.69
CA PRO A 389 -12.54 25.66 13.45
C PRO A 389 -13.48 24.77 12.64
N TRP A 390 -12.94 23.88 11.80
CA TRP A 390 -13.67 22.88 11.01
C TRP A 390 -14.51 21.89 11.83
N ARG A 391 -14.17 21.60 13.10
CA ARG A 391 -14.99 20.71 13.94
C ARG A 391 -16.25 21.42 14.43
N TRP A 392 -16.11 22.64 14.94
CA TRP A 392 -17.26 23.43 15.37
C TRP A 392 -18.06 23.94 14.19
N MET A 393 -17.40 24.32 13.10
CA MET A 393 -18.04 24.68 11.84
C MET A 393 -18.76 23.49 11.20
N GLY A 394 -18.20 22.28 11.26
CA GLY A 394 -18.87 21.06 10.81
C GLY A 394 -20.09 20.70 11.67
N ILE A 395 -19.98 20.81 13.01
CA ILE A 395 -21.13 20.60 13.91
C ILE A 395 -22.17 21.71 13.72
N ALA A 396 -21.76 22.97 13.62
CA ALA A 396 -22.64 24.12 13.44
C ALA A 396 -23.31 24.10 12.06
N LEU A 397 -22.61 23.68 11.01
CA LEU A 397 -23.17 23.54 9.66
C LEU A 397 -24.08 22.32 9.59
N ALA A 398 -23.74 21.17 10.20
CA ALA A 398 -24.65 20.02 10.27
C ALA A 398 -25.89 20.33 11.10
N ALA A 399 -25.74 21.04 12.23
CA ALA A 399 -26.86 21.52 13.03
C ALA A 399 -27.66 22.58 12.26
N ALA A 400 -27.01 23.50 11.55
CA ALA A 400 -27.69 24.48 10.70
C ALA A 400 -28.44 23.79 9.56
N THR A 401 -27.88 22.79 8.89
CA THR A 401 -28.56 22.02 7.84
C THR A 401 -29.68 21.17 8.42
N ALA A 402 -29.50 20.54 9.57
CA ALA A 402 -30.54 19.77 10.25
C ALA A 402 -31.66 20.65 10.80
N VAL A 403 -31.33 21.84 11.29
CA VAL A 403 -32.29 22.86 11.77
C VAL A 403 -32.97 23.52 10.58
N LEU A 404 -32.26 23.81 9.49
CA LEU A 404 -32.86 24.28 8.24
C LEU A 404 -33.81 23.21 7.70
N TYR A 405 -33.39 21.95 7.65
CA TYR A 405 -34.24 20.80 7.29
C TYR A 405 -35.44 20.65 8.23
N ALA A 406 -35.27 20.81 9.54
CA ALA A 406 -36.33 20.73 10.55
C ALA A 406 -37.31 21.90 10.49
N ILE A 407 -36.81 23.13 10.30
CA ILE A 407 -37.61 24.34 10.14
C ILE A 407 -38.39 24.27 8.83
N THR A 408 -37.77 23.80 7.74
CA THR A 408 -38.45 23.65 6.45
C THR A 408 -39.46 22.51 6.44
N THR A 409 -39.22 21.41 7.18
CA THR A 409 -40.22 20.35 7.40
C THR A 409 -41.40 20.81 8.25
N LEU A 410 -41.17 21.69 9.23
CA LEU A 410 -42.20 22.13 10.17
C LEU A 410 -42.97 23.38 9.70
N ALA A 411 -42.39 24.22 8.84
CA ALA A 411 -43.01 25.41 8.26
C ALA A 411 -43.65 25.09 6.89
N GLY A 412 -44.69 24.25 6.88
CA GLY A 412 -45.36 23.85 5.64
C GLY A 412 -46.02 25.02 4.90
N TYR A 413 -45.86 25.08 3.57
CA TYR A 413 -46.58 26.00 2.65
C TYR A 413 -46.50 25.54 1.18
N ARG A 414 -47.43 24.66 0.78
CA ARG A 414 -47.88 24.39 -0.62
C ARG A 414 -46.81 24.53 -1.73
N ALA A 415 -46.00 23.51 -1.91
CA ALA A 415 -45.14 23.39 -3.10
C ALA A 415 -45.61 22.21 -3.97
N CYS A 416 -46.03 22.54 -5.19
CA CYS A 416 -46.33 21.67 -6.33
C CYS A 416 -47.43 20.63 -6.12
N ASP A 417 -48.57 20.88 -6.75
CA ASP A 417 -49.77 20.05 -6.76
C ASP A 417 -49.46 18.58 -7.16
N LEU A 418 -49.72 17.68 -6.21
CA LEU A 418 -49.47 16.23 -6.26
C LEU A 418 -50.79 15.44 -6.39
N ASP A 419 -51.89 16.13 -6.72
CA ASP A 419 -53.23 15.55 -6.76
C ASP A 419 -53.35 14.38 -7.76
N THR A 420 -52.39 14.22 -8.67
CA THR A 420 -52.34 13.10 -9.63
C THR A 420 -51.40 11.96 -9.24
N ALA A 421 -50.70 12.02 -8.10
CA ALA A 421 -49.80 10.97 -7.67
C ALA A 421 -50.52 9.84 -6.90
N PRO A 422 -50.06 8.57 -6.98
CA PRO A 422 -50.65 7.46 -6.23
C PRO A 422 -50.63 7.73 -4.71
N LEU A 423 -51.67 7.28 -4.00
CA LEU A 423 -51.87 7.52 -2.56
C LEU A 423 -50.63 7.20 -1.70
N TRP A 424 -49.88 6.15 -2.02
CA TRP A 424 -48.65 5.79 -1.28
C TRP A 424 -47.51 6.82 -1.41
N LEU A 425 -47.49 7.60 -2.49
CA LEU A 425 -46.55 8.71 -2.72
C LEU A 425 -46.99 10.01 -2.03
N GLN A 426 -48.30 10.17 -1.79
CA GLN A 426 -48.84 11.28 -1.02
C GLN A 426 -48.63 11.08 0.49
N ILE A 427 -48.55 9.83 0.95
CA ILE A 427 -48.38 9.49 2.39
C ILE A 427 -46.89 9.43 2.80
N LEU A 428 -45.96 9.28 1.85
CA LEU A 428 -44.52 9.35 2.11
C LEU A 428 -44.01 10.74 1.75
N PRO A 429 -43.46 11.54 2.69
CA PRO A 429 -42.82 12.80 2.32
C PRO A 429 -41.59 12.46 1.47
N THR A 430 -41.74 12.58 0.16
CA THR A 430 -40.64 12.35 -0.78
C THR A 430 -39.58 13.43 -0.58
N GLY A 431 -38.30 13.11 -0.80
CA GLY A 431 -37.22 14.11 -0.79
C GLY A 431 -37.53 15.34 -1.64
N PHE A 432 -38.34 15.15 -2.69
CA PHE A 432 -38.88 16.20 -3.54
C PHE A 432 -39.83 17.18 -2.82
N GLN A 433 -40.76 16.70 -1.98
CA GLN A 433 -41.62 17.60 -1.18
C GLN A 433 -40.82 18.42 -0.15
N LEU A 434 -39.71 17.84 0.33
CA LEU A 434 -38.80 18.48 1.28
C LEU A 434 -37.93 19.57 0.62
N SER A 435 -37.56 19.40 -0.66
CA SER A 435 -36.75 20.36 -1.42
C SER A 435 -37.56 21.34 -2.25
N ALA A 436 -38.78 21.01 -2.70
CA ALA A 436 -39.63 21.85 -3.54
C ALA A 436 -39.92 23.23 -2.91
N HIS A 437 -39.96 23.32 -1.58
CA HIS A 437 -40.07 24.58 -0.82
C HIS A 437 -38.91 25.54 -1.04
N TRP A 438 -37.69 25.02 -1.11
CA TRP A 438 -36.48 25.80 -1.37
C TRP A 438 -36.54 26.43 -2.77
N HIS A 439 -37.07 25.70 -3.74
CA HIS A 439 -37.13 26.10 -5.15
C HIS A 439 -38.15 27.24 -5.36
N ALA A 440 -39.31 27.19 -4.68
CA ALA A 440 -40.35 28.21 -4.81
C ALA A 440 -39.91 29.61 -4.34
N SER A 441 -39.01 29.69 -3.34
CA SER A 441 -38.51 30.96 -2.80
C SER A 441 -37.45 31.66 -3.67
N TRP A 442 -36.94 30.99 -4.71
CA TRP A 442 -35.93 31.51 -5.65
C TRP A 442 -36.53 31.90 -7.02
N GLU A 443 -37.85 32.09 -7.10
CA GLU A 443 -38.60 32.33 -8.34
C GLU A 443 -38.40 31.23 -9.41
N VAL A 444 -38.08 30.00 -8.98
CA VAL A 444 -37.95 28.84 -9.87
C VAL A 444 -39.34 28.42 -10.32
N MET A 445 -39.84 29.03 -11.39
CA MET A 445 -40.98 28.48 -12.14
C MET A 445 -40.60 27.08 -12.65
N CYS A 446 -41.57 26.16 -12.72
CA CYS A 446 -41.40 24.79 -13.27
C CYS A 446 -41.09 24.81 -14.78
N ASN A 447 -39.97 25.42 -15.17
CA ASN A 447 -39.41 25.43 -16.50
C ASN A 447 -38.04 24.73 -16.48
N ALA A 448 -37.60 24.25 -17.65
CA ALA A 448 -36.42 23.40 -17.76
C ALA A 448 -35.10 24.09 -17.36
N GLU A 449 -35.06 25.42 -17.31
CA GLU A 449 -33.89 26.20 -16.89
C GLU A 449 -33.83 26.32 -15.37
N GLY A 450 -34.97 26.54 -14.73
CA GLY A 450 -35.11 26.57 -13.27
C GLY A 450 -34.71 25.23 -12.63
N VAL A 451 -35.20 24.12 -13.17
CA VAL A 451 -34.86 22.77 -12.71
C VAL A 451 -33.35 22.49 -12.83
N ARG A 452 -32.71 22.93 -13.93
CA ARG A 452 -31.27 22.78 -14.15
C ARG A 452 -30.43 23.56 -13.14
N ARG A 453 -30.80 24.80 -12.82
CA ARG A 453 -30.09 25.62 -11.84
C ARG A 453 -30.14 25.03 -10.44
N VAL A 454 -31.29 24.49 -10.05
CA VAL A 454 -31.40 23.90 -8.70
C VAL A 454 -30.62 22.61 -8.59
N ILE A 455 -30.66 21.76 -9.62
CA ILE A 455 -29.83 20.55 -9.63
C ILE A 455 -28.35 20.94 -9.57
N ALA A 456 -27.90 21.95 -10.32
CA ALA A 456 -26.53 22.45 -10.23
C ALA A 456 -26.14 22.93 -8.81
N LEU A 457 -27.07 23.56 -8.08
CA LEU A 457 -26.87 23.94 -6.69
C LEU A 457 -26.78 22.73 -5.77
N ASP A 458 -27.64 21.72 -5.97
CA ASP A 458 -27.60 20.48 -5.19
C ASP A 458 -26.30 19.69 -5.42
N TRP A 459 -25.80 19.63 -6.66
CA TRP A 459 -24.47 19.09 -6.97
C TRP A 459 -23.35 19.82 -6.22
N ALA A 460 -23.43 21.16 -6.13
CA ALA A 460 -22.45 21.95 -5.39
C ALA A 460 -22.55 21.68 -3.87
N LEU A 461 -23.77 21.56 -3.34
CA LEU A 461 -24.03 21.25 -1.94
C LEU A 461 -23.53 19.83 -1.59
N LEU A 462 -23.79 18.85 -2.45
CA LEU A 462 -23.28 17.48 -2.37
C LEU A 462 -21.76 17.45 -2.29
N ALA A 463 -21.09 18.14 -3.22
CA ALA A 463 -19.64 18.24 -3.21
C ALA A 463 -19.12 18.88 -1.91
N CYS A 464 -19.80 19.90 -1.38
CA CYS A 464 -19.42 20.49 -0.11
C CYS A 464 -19.59 19.49 1.05
N TYR A 465 -20.81 19.04 1.34
CA TYR A 465 -21.09 18.32 2.59
C TYR A 465 -20.35 16.97 2.66
N THR A 466 -20.09 16.31 1.53
CA THR A 466 -19.34 15.05 1.48
C THR A 466 -17.89 15.25 1.94
N LEU A 467 -17.27 16.35 1.54
CA LEU A 467 -15.93 16.72 2.01
C LEU A 467 -15.95 17.05 3.51
N TRP A 468 -17.02 17.69 4.00
CA TRP A 468 -17.17 18.04 5.42
C TRP A 468 -17.41 16.84 6.33
N LEU A 469 -18.24 15.88 5.91
CA LEU A 469 -18.53 14.67 6.68
C LEU A 469 -17.31 13.75 6.82
N ALA A 470 -16.33 13.85 5.91
CA ALA A 470 -15.12 13.03 5.98
C ALA A 470 -14.35 13.22 7.31
N TYR A 471 -14.30 14.45 7.83
CA TYR A 471 -13.57 14.77 9.06
C TYR A 471 -14.15 14.14 10.34
N PRO A 472 -15.42 14.38 10.73
CA PRO A 472 -15.99 13.78 11.92
C PRO A 472 -16.04 12.24 11.84
N VAL A 473 -16.24 11.67 10.64
CA VAL A 473 -16.23 10.22 10.46
C VAL A 473 -14.81 9.66 10.60
N ALA A 474 -13.81 10.25 9.93
CA ALA A 474 -12.40 9.85 10.10
C ALA A 474 -11.96 9.96 11.57
N TRP A 475 -12.34 11.05 12.25
CA TRP A 475 -12.09 11.24 13.67
C TRP A 475 -12.72 10.14 14.53
N ALA A 476 -13.98 9.78 14.26
CA ALA A 476 -14.68 8.75 15.01
C ALA A 476 -14.07 7.37 14.79
N VAL A 477 -13.78 7.01 13.54
CA VAL A 477 -13.14 5.72 13.20
C VAL A 477 -11.76 5.62 13.85
N ARG A 478 -10.96 6.69 13.85
CA ARG A 478 -9.64 6.70 14.49
C ARG A 478 -9.69 6.38 15.99
N ARG A 479 -10.69 6.89 16.72
CA ARG A 479 -10.87 6.58 18.14
C ARG A 479 -11.13 5.10 18.38
N LEU A 480 -11.89 4.47 17.48
CA LEU A 480 -12.16 3.04 17.52
C LEU A 480 -10.93 2.23 17.12
N VAL A 481 -10.18 2.66 16.10
CA VAL A 481 -8.90 2.05 15.68
C VAL A 481 -7.90 2.04 16.84
N ALA A 482 -7.74 3.17 17.54
CA ALA A 482 -6.80 3.27 18.65
C ALA A 482 -7.08 2.26 19.78
N ARG A 483 -8.35 1.88 20.00
CA ARG A 483 -8.73 0.81 20.94
C ARG A 483 -8.50 -0.59 20.40
N ALA A 484 -8.65 -0.77 19.09
CA ALA A 484 -8.54 -2.07 18.44
C ALA A 484 -7.08 -2.49 18.19
N VAL A 485 -6.18 -1.52 17.93
CA VAL A 485 -4.75 -1.76 17.63
C VAL A 485 -4.01 -2.52 18.75
N PRO A 486 -4.10 -2.14 20.04
CA PRO A 486 -3.44 -2.89 21.13
C PRO A 486 -3.91 -4.34 21.22
N GLN A 487 -5.15 -4.62 20.80
CA GLN A 487 -5.72 -5.97 20.79
C GLN A 487 -5.40 -6.73 19.50
N GLY A 488 -4.79 -6.09 18.49
CA GLY A 488 -4.53 -6.68 17.17
C GLY A 488 -5.80 -7.05 16.40
N ARG A 489 -6.95 -6.46 16.76
CA ARG A 489 -8.25 -6.80 16.19
C ARG A 489 -8.60 -5.83 15.07
N ALA A 490 -9.09 -6.35 13.94
CA ALA A 490 -9.72 -5.50 12.94
C ALA A 490 -11.00 -4.86 13.50
N LEU A 491 -11.37 -3.70 12.96
CA LEU A 491 -12.65 -3.07 13.27
C LEU A 491 -13.82 -3.97 12.84
N GLY A 492 -14.85 -4.02 13.68
CA GLY A 492 -16.09 -4.74 13.40
C GLY A 492 -17.10 -3.91 12.58
N GLY A 493 -17.98 -4.64 11.88
CA GLY A 493 -19.24 -4.14 11.31
C GLY A 493 -19.12 -2.81 10.55
N LEU A 494 -19.88 -1.82 11.03
CA LEU A 494 -20.08 -0.52 10.38
C LEU A 494 -18.80 0.35 10.34
N SER A 495 -17.94 0.27 11.36
CA SER A 495 -16.76 1.14 11.46
C SER A 495 -15.74 0.85 10.35
N ARG A 496 -15.56 -0.43 10.01
CA ARG A 496 -14.71 -0.88 8.91
C ARG A 496 -15.28 -0.46 7.54
N HIS A 497 -16.60 -0.40 7.43
CA HIS A 497 -17.34 -0.15 6.20
C HIS A 497 -17.92 1.27 6.12
N ALA A 498 -17.42 2.21 6.93
CA ALA A 498 -17.86 3.61 6.92
C ALA A 498 -17.76 4.25 5.53
N HIS A 499 -16.74 3.84 4.76
CA HIS A 499 -16.56 4.25 3.36
C HIS A 499 -17.74 3.88 2.47
N TRP A 500 -18.38 2.72 2.68
CA TRP A 500 -19.56 2.33 1.93
C TRP A 500 -20.76 3.18 2.30
N ALA A 501 -20.97 3.48 3.59
CA ALA A 501 -22.04 4.38 4.00
C ALA A 501 -21.86 5.79 3.39
N MET A 502 -20.62 6.29 3.36
CA MET A 502 -20.29 7.54 2.66
C MET A 502 -20.54 7.44 1.15
N GLY A 503 -20.12 6.36 0.50
CA GLY A 503 -20.32 6.14 -0.93
C GLY A 503 -21.79 6.03 -1.31
N THR A 504 -22.56 5.26 -0.55
CA THR A 504 -24.00 5.09 -0.73
C THR A 504 -24.76 6.39 -0.53
N LEU A 505 -24.33 7.23 0.42
CA LEU A 505 -24.86 8.58 0.61
C LEU A 505 -24.71 9.43 -0.65
N VAL A 506 -23.51 9.43 -1.25
CA VAL A 506 -23.26 10.16 -2.50
C VAL A 506 -24.09 9.59 -3.64
N VAL A 507 -24.02 8.27 -3.87
CA VAL A 507 -24.73 7.62 -4.97
C VAL A 507 -26.23 7.85 -4.88
N SER A 508 -26.79 7.83 -3.67
CA SER A 508 -28.19 8.17 -3.43
C SER A 508 -28.53 9.58 -3.93
N ASP A 509 -27.73 10.59 -3.60
CA ASP A 509 -27.93 11.97 -4.10
C ASP A 509 -27.77 12.07 -5.62
N LEU A 510 -26.81 11.35 -6.21
CA LEU A 510 -26.65 11.30 -7.67
C LEU A 510 -27.90 10.75 -8.35
N VAL A 511 -28.46 9.67 -7.80
CA VAL A 511 -29.68 9.02 -8.32
C VAL A 511 -30.89 9.93 -8.17
N GLU A 512 -31.02 10.61 -7.03
CA GLU A 512 -32.10 11.58 -6.79
C GLU A 512 -32.05 12.74 -7.79
N ASN A 513 -30.86 13.32 -8.01
CA ASN A 513 -30.65 14.38 -8.99
C ASN A 513 -30.93 13.92 -10.42
N PHE A 514 -30.48 12.72 -10.78
CA PHE A 514 -30.72 12.17 -12.12
C PHE A 514 -32.20 11.86 -12.35
N ALA A 515 -32.90 11.29 -11.36
CA ALA A 515 -34.33 11.04 -11.45
C ALA A 515 -35.13 12.34 -11.57
N THR A 516 -34.71 13.40 -10.87
CA THR A 516 -35.32 14.73 -10.95
C THR A 516 -35.13 15.39 -12.33
N LEU A 517 -34.02 15.13 -13.02
CA LEU A 517 -33.85 15.54 -14.42
C LEU A 517 -34.79 14.79 -15.38
N HIS A 518 -35.32 13.63 -14.97
CA HIS A 518 -36.14 12.73 -15.81
C HIS A 518 -37.55 12.52 -15.24
N MET A 519 -38.15 13.55 -14.64
CA MET A 519 -39.52 13.51 -14.10
C MET A 519 -40.61 13.15 -15.13
N HIS A 520 -40.28 13.14 -16.42
CA HIS A 520 -41.18 12.66 -17.47
C HIS A 520 -41.35 11.12 -17.48
N LEU A 521 -40.46 10.37 -16.81
CA LEU A 521 -40.51 8.90 -16.75
C LEU A 521 -41.45 8.43 -15.64
N ALA A 522 -42.38 7.52 -15.93
CA ALA A 522 -43.41 7.08 -14.97
C ALA A 522 -42.89 6.53 -13.62
N HIS A 523 -41.64 6.06 -13.56
CA HIS A 523 -41.02 5.47 -12.37
C HIS A 523 -40.17 6.46 -11.56
N TRP A 524 -40.02 7.71 -11.97
CA TRP A 524 -39.23 8.72 -11.26
C TRP A 524 -39.58 8.85 -9.75
N PRO A 525 -40.87 8.79 -9.32
CA PRO A 525 -41.20 8.98 -7.91
C PRO A 525 -40.71 7.84 -7.03
N THR A 526 -40.78 6.61 -7.55
CA THR A 526 -40.28 5.41 -6.89
C THR A 526 -38.76 5.48 -6.74
N VAL A 527 -38.05 5.90 -7.78
CA VAL A 527 -36.58 6.03 -7.76
C VAL A 527 -36.15 7.06 -6.71
N VAL A 528 -36.79 8.23 -6.69
CA VAL A 528 -36.50 9.28 -5.68
C VAL A 528 -36.78 8.76 -4.26
N THR A 529 -37.93 8.11 -4.04
CA THR A 529 -38.30 7.59 -2.70
C THR A 529 -37.28 6.57 -2.19
N VAL A 530 -36.86 5.63 -3.04
CA VAL A 530 -35.85 4.62 -2.69
C VAL A 530 -34.50 5.29 -2.41
N ALA A 531 -34.07 6.22 -3.27
CA ALA A 531 -32.83 6.95 -3.10
C ALA A 531 -32.82 7.69 -1.76
N SER A 532 -33.84 8.51 -1.47
CA SER A 532 -33.92 9.27 -0.22
C SER A 532 -33.97 8.36 1.02
N GLY A 533 -34.64 7.19 0.96
CA GLY A 533 -34.62 6.21 2.05
C GLY A 533 -33.22 5.65 2.33
N VAL A 534 -32.47 5.31 1.28
CA VAL A 534 -31.08 4.86 1.36
C VAL A 534 -30.16 5.95 1.94
N LYS A 535 -30.42 7.22 1.59
CA LYS A 535 -29.73 8.40 2.12
C LYS A 535 -29.86 8.49 3.64
N MET A 536 -31.10 8.43 4.13
CA MET A 536 -31.41 8.55 5.56
C MET A 536 -30.78 7.43 6.37
N LEU A 537 -30.85 6.19 5.86
CA LEU A 537 -30.19 5.05 6.50
C LEU A 537 -28.66 5.28 6.59
N SER A 538 -28.04 5.75 5.51
CA SER A 538 -26.60 6.03 5.48
C SER A 538 -26.19 7.10 6.49
N LEU A 539 -26.98 8.19 6.61
CA LEU A 539 -26.75 9.24 7.60
C LEU A 539 -26.90 8.73 9.05
N MET A 540 -27.95 7.94 9.33
CA MET A 540 -28.15 7.34 10.66
C MET A 540 -26.98 6.43 11.06
N LEU A 541 -26.48 5.63 10.11
CA LEU A 541 -25.31 4.78 10.31
C LEU A 541 -24.06 5.62 10.62
N LEU A 542 -23.78 6.65 9.83
CA LEU A 542 -22.64 7.55 10.06
C LEU A 542 -22.75 8.30 11.40
N ALA A 543 -23.96 8.72 11.79
CA ALA A 543 -24.21 9.35 13.08
C ALA A 543 -23.92 8.38 14.25
N GLY A 544 -24.39 7.13 14.14
CA GLY A 544 -24.10 6.08 15.13
C GLY A 544 -22.59 5.82 15.28
N LEU A 545 -21.85 5.82 14.17
CA LEU A 545 -20.39 5.70 14.18
C LEU A 545 -19.71 6.88 14.89
N ILE A 546 -20.18 8.11 14.67
CA ILE A 546 -19.68 9.31 15.36
C ILE A 546 -19.94 9.23 16.87
N VAL A 547 -21.13 8.81 17.27
CA VAL A 547 -21.49 8.60 18.69
C VAL A 547 -20.59 7.53 19.30
N ALA A 548 -20.39 6.40 18.64
CA ALA A 548 -19.50 5.33 19.12
C ALA A 548 -18.06 5.83 19.30
N GLY A 549 -17.52 6.59 18.34
CA GLY A 549 -16.21 7.23 18.46
C GLY A 549 -16.11 8.26 19.59
N ALA A 550 -17.19 8.99 19.87
CA ALA A 550 -17.27 9.94 20.97
C ALA A 550 -17.33 9.24 22.34
N LEU A 551 -18.13 8.20 22.48
CA LEU A 551 -18.16 7.36 23.69
C LEU A 551 -16.80 6.67 23.91
N ALA A 552 -16.12 6.31 22.82
CA ALA A 552 -14.78 5.76 22.87
C ALA A 552 -13.72 6.70 23.50
N ARG A 553 -14.05 7.97 23.72
CA ARG A 553 -13.22 8.94 24.44
C ARG A 553 -13.32 8.79 25.97
N HIS A 554 -14.46 8.37 26.50
CA HIS A 554 -14.72 8.38 27.94
C HIS A 554 -14.10 7.20 28.70
N ASP A 555 -14.09 6.00 28.12
CA ASP A 555 -13.51 4.84 28.84
C ASP A 555 -11.97 4.83 28.82
N GLY A 556 -11.34 5.60 27.93
CA GLY A 556 -9.87 5.72 27.88
C GLY A 556 -9.26 6.54 29.02
N GLY A 557 -10.09 7.12 29.91
CA GLY A 557 -9.69 7.80 31.13
C GLY A 557 -9.88 6.96 32.40
N ARG A 558 -10.35 5.72 32.28
CA ARG A 558 -10.42 4.74 33.37
C ARG A 558 -9.61 3.52 32.99
N SER A 559 -8.28 3.63 32.95
CA SER A 559 -7.48 2.44 33.23
C SER A 559 -7.62 2.19 34.72
N THR A 560 -8.29 1.09 35.06
CA THR A 560 -8.23 0.47 36.37
C THR A 560 -6.76 0.35 36.79
N ALA A 561 -6.48 0.82 38.00
CA ALA A 561 -5.21 0.73 38.71
C ALA A 561 -4.69 -0.71 38.82
#